data_AF-A0A0V1Q5M4-F1
#
_entry.id   AF-A0A0V1Q5M4-F1
#
_cell.length_a   1.000
_cell.length_b   1.000
_cell.length_c   1.000
_cell.angle_alpha   90.00
_cell.angle_beta   90.00
_cell.angle_gamma   90.00
#
_symmetry.space_group_name_H-M   'P 1'
#
loop_
_entity.id
_entity.type
_entity.pdbx_description
1 polymer ?
#
loop_
_entity_poly.entity_id
_entity_poly.type
_entity_poly.pdbx_seq_one_letter_code
_entity_poly.pdbx_strand_id
1 'polypeptide(L)'
;MKNSLENYELDLKNFIYQEFNIRPDQMFSVLNRGLAVRSSSISLQAVRTFIPFKKDKLPTVYEPLPKKRNCENAISYLHKQLLQKYDPTGKRRALVDQDTGVRSGDIIKVTYLDRTNVTGQVIAVKRSVNSVGTNILLRNKINKLGVEMRIPLFNPNIRNIEVVHKPKKYLPRRKQFYIRNTKYDVGDVENFVRKETKKHK
;
A
#
# COMPACT_ATOMS: atom_id res chain seq x y z
N MET A 1 -5.35 -9.65 42.13
CA MET A 1 -4.62 -9.80 40.85
C MET A 1 -3.24 -10.47 40.97
N LYS A 2 -2.83 -11.02 42.14
CA LYS A 2 -1.58 -11.81 42.26
C LYS A 2 -1.77 -13.31 41.99
N ASN A 3 -2.97 -13.86 42.18
CA ASN A 3 -3.21 -15.31 42.10
C ASN A 3 -3.33 -15.89 40.68
N SER A 4 -3.30 -15.08 39.60
CA SER A 4 -3.38 -15.65 38.25
C SER A 4 -2.00 -15.95 37.66
N LEU A 5 -0.94 -15.25 38.09
CA LEU A 5 0.42 -15.42 37.55
C LEU A 5 1.13 -16.64 38.14
N GLU A 6 0.89 -16.97 39.41
CA GLU A 6 1.45 -18.18 40.06
C GLU A 6 0.93 -19.47 39.41
N ASN A 7 -0.32 -19.48 38.94
CA ASN A 7 -0.91 -20.66 38.29
C ASN A 7 -0.30 -20.92 36.88
N TYR A 8 0.14 -19.89 36.16
CA TYR A 8 0.81 -20.07 34.87
C TYR A 8 2.27 -20.54 35.01
N GLU A 9 2.98 -20.21 36.09
CA GLU A 9 4.33 -20.72 36.35
C GLU A 9 4.35 -22.22 36.70
N LEU A 10 3.32 -22.70 37.40
CA LEU A 10 3.15 -24.11 37.75
C LEU A 10 2.84 -24.98 36.50
N ASP A 11 2.04 -24.46 35.57
CA ASP A 11 1.73 -25.15 34.31
C ASP A 11 2.95 -25.27 33.37
N LEU A 12 3.82 -24.25 33.32
CA LEU A 12 5.04 -24.28 32.50
C LEU A 12 6.10 -25.24 33.05
N LYS A 13 6.21 -25.38 34.37
CA LYS A 13 7.10 -26.37 34.99
C LYS A 13 6.67 -27.79 34.66
N ASN A 14 5.36 -28.08 34.75
CA ASN A 14 4.82 -29.41 34.43
C ASN A 14 4.98 -29.78 32.95
N PHE A 15 4.94 -28.81 32.04
CA PHE A 15 5.15 -29.04 30.60
C PHE A 15 6.61 -29.42 30.27
N ILE A 16 7.59 -28.83 30.96
CA ILE A 16 9.02 -29.08 30.73
C ILE A 16 9.45 -30.48 31.23
N TYR A 17 8.82 -30.99 32.29
CA TYR A 17 9.12 -32.34 32.81
C TYR A 17 8.57 -33.49 31.95
N GLN A 18 7.69 -33.19 30.99
CA GLN A 18 7.03 -34.21 30.17
C GLN A 18 7.78 -34.53 28.87
N GLU A 19 8.67 -33.65 28.40
CA GLU A 19 9.43 -33.87 27.14
C GLU A 19 10.83 -34.49 27.30
N PHE A 20 11.42 -34.53 28.50
CA PHE A 20 12.83 -34.95 28.66
C PHE A 20 13.09 -36.27 29.41
N ASN A 21 12.06 -36.96 29.92
CA ASN A 21 12.13 -38.33 30.45
C ASN A 21 13.39 -38.69 31.28
N ILE A 22 13.78 -37.86 32.25
CA ILE A 22 14.87 -38.14 33.20
C ILE A 22 14.26 -38.40 34.58
N ARG A 23 14.45 -39.63 35.10
CA ARG A 23 14.09 -40.05 36.47
C ARG A 23 15.13 -39.49 37.46
N PRO A 24 14.73 -38.89 38.59
CA PRO A 24 15.66 -38.37 39.59
C PRO A 24 16.05 -39.41 40.66
N ASP A 25 16.12 -40.71 40.33
CA ASP A 25 16.35 -41.75 41.33
C ASP A 25 17.42 -42.75 40.89
N GLN A 26 18.69 -42.34 40.89
CA GLN A 26 19.84 -43.27 40.84
C GLN A 26 21.01 -42.70 41.65
N MET A 27 20.88 -42.76 42.97
CA MET A 27 22.00 -42.62 43.89
C MET A 27 22.67 -44.00 44.01
N PHE A 28 23.67 -44.27 43.18
CA PHE A 28 24.49 -45.47 43.30
C PHE A 28 25.51 -45.29 44.43
N SER A 29 25.21 -45.84 45.60
CA SER A 29 26.21 -46.18 46.62
C SER A 29 26.41 -47.68 46.63
N VAL A 30 27.42 -48.18 45.90
CA VAL A 30 27.93 -49.53 46.11
C VAL A 30 29.45 -49.55 45.91
N LEU A 31 30.12 -50.22 46.85
CA LEU A 31 31.47 -50.79 46.81
C LEU A 31 32.66 -49.82 47.00
N ASN A 32 33.32 -49.88 48.16
CA ASN A 32 34.33 -50.93 48.40
C ASN A 32 34.91 -50.88 49.82
N ARG A 33 34.94 -52.04 50.48
CA ARG A 33 35.77 -52.32 51.65
C ARG A 33 37.14 -52.80 51.18
N GLY A 34 38.19 -52.27 51.82
CA GLY A 34 39.48 -52.94 51.99
C GLY A 34 40.49 -52.78 50.85
N LEU A 35 41.59 -52.08 51.14
CA LEU A 35 42.99 -52.56 51.05
C LEU A 35 43.93 -51.36 51.19
N ALA A 36 44.75 -51.40 52.23
CA ALA A 36 45.82 -50.44 52.44
C ALA A 36 46.92 -50.67 51.40
N VAL A 37 47.15 -49.68 50.53
CA VAL A 37 48.34 -49.59 49.70
C VAL A 37 49.05 -48.29 50.08
N ARG A 38 50.26 -48.42 50.63
CA ARG A 38 51.19 -47.31 50.85
C ARG A 38 51.66 -46.81 49.48
N SER A 39 51.01 -45.80 48.94
CA SER A 39 51.53 -45.04 47.80
C SER A 39 52.45 -43.94 48.30
N SER A 40 53.71 -43.98 47.86
CA SER A 40 54.68 -42.91 48.04
C SER A 40 54.10 -41.59 47.53
N SER A 41 54.18 -40.56 48.37
CA SER A 41 53.72 -39.22 48.06
C SER A 41 54.63 -38.57 47.02
N ILE A 42 54.37 -38.83 45.73
CA ILE A 42 54.82 -37.94 44.67
C ILE A 42 53.81 -36.80 44.63
N SER A 43 54.14 -35.69 45.29
CA SER A 43 53.36 -34.46 45.16
C SER A 43 53.56 -33.90 43.75
N LEU A 44 52.80 -34.41 42.78
CA LEU A 44 52.55 -33.70 41.53
C LEU A 44 51.78 -32.44 41.89
N GLN A 45 52.50 -31.36 42.21
CA GLN A 45 51.91 -30.04 42.28
C GLN A 45 51.46 -29.68 40.87
N ALA A 46 50.18 -29.90 40.58
CA ALA A 46 49.56 -29.37 39.38
C ALA A 46 49.62 -27.84 39.47
N VAL A 47 50.65 -27.25 38.87
CA VAL A 47 50.75 -25.80 38.70
C VAL A 47 49.60 -25.41 37.77
N ARG A 48 48.46 -25.03 38.36
CA ARG A 48 47.32 -24.50 37.61
C ARG A 48 47.73 -23.14 37.06
N THR A 49 48.25 -23.10 35.84
CA THR A 49 48.43 -21.84 35.12
C THR A 49 47.06 -21.32 34.75
N PHE A 50 46.52 -20.39 35.56
CA PHE A 50 45.34 -19.61 35.19
C PHE A 50 45.71 -18.72 33.99
N ILE A 51 45.37 -19.14 32.78
CA ILE A 51 45.44 -18.26 31.60
C ILE A 51 44.13 -17.47 31.59
N PRO A 52 44.13 -16.16 31.87
CA PRO A 52 42.90 -15.39 31.81
C PRO A 52 42.42 -15.35 30.35
N PHE A 53 41.22 -15.87 30.09
CA PHE A 53 40.56 -15.66 28.80
C PHE A 53 40.35 -14.15 28.61
N LYS A 54 41.02 -13.58 27.60
CA LYS A 54 40.83 -12.17 27.25
C LYS A 54 39.41 -12.01 26.72
N LYS A 55 38.56 -11.31 27.48
CA LYS A 55 37.21 -10.97 27.02
C LYS A 55 37.32 -9.94 25.91
N ASP A 56 36.96 -10.32 24.69
CA ASP A 56 36.92 -9.37 23.58
C ASP A 56 35.91 -8.27 23.88
N LYS A 57 36.32 -7.02 23.62
CA LYS A 57 35.43 -5.87 23.78
C LYS A 57 34.32 -6.00 22.74
N LEU A 58 33.07 -5.98 23.20
CA LEU A 58 31.92 -5.97 22.29
C LEU A 58 32.01 -4.74 21.37
N PRO A 59 31.63 -4.87 20.08
CA PRO A 59 31.65 -3.73 19.17
C PRO A 59 30.67 -2.66 19.66
N THR A 60 31.08 -1.39 19.55
CA THR A 60 30.22 -0.24 19.88
C THR A 60 29.11 -0.14 18.83
N VAL A 61 27.85 -0.27 19.25
CA VAL A 61 26.67 -0.07 18.40
C VAL A 61 26.16 1.35 18.61
N TYR A 62 26.17 2.15 17.54
CA TYR A 62 25.67 3.52 17.57
C TYR A 62 24.15 3.57 17.37
N GLU A 63 23.54 4.65 17.86
CA GLU A 63 22.12 4.92 17.62
C GLU A 63 21.85 5.19 16.13
N PRO A 64 20.67 4.81 15.63
CA PRO A 64 20.30 5.08 14.25
C PRO A 64 20.07 6.59 14.04
N LEU A 65 20.41 7.06 12.84
CA LEU A 65 20.12 8.43 12.40
C LEU A 65 18.62 8.76 12.52
N PRO A 66 18.28 10.06 12.66
CA PRO A 66 16.88 10.48 12.72
C PRO A 66 16.11 10.00 11.48
N LYS A 67 14.91 9.48 11.73
CA LYS A 67 14.07 8.90 10.68
C LYS A 67 13.61 10.00 9.71
N LYS A 68 13.88 9.81 8.42
CA LYS A 68 13.44 10.76 7.39
C LYS A 68 11.92 10.73 7.23
N ARG A 69 11.33 11.88 6.89
CA ARG A 69 9.90 12.03 6.51
C ARG A 69 8.92 11.49 7.57
N ASN A 70 9.25 11.60 8.85
CA ASN A 70 8.43 11.11 9.95
C ASN A 70 7.98 9.65 9.80
N CYS A 71 8.83 8.82 9.20
CA CYS A 71 8.53 7.40 8.91
C CYS A 71 7.41 7.17 7.89
N GLU A 72 6.97 8.19 7.14
CA GLU A 72 6.01 7.99 6.06
C GLU A 72 6.59 7.17 4.90
N ASN A 73 5.75 6.37 4.25
CA ASN A 73 6.13 5.64 3.05
C ASN A 73 6.53 6.62 1.94
N ALA A 74 7.71 6.40 1.36
CA ALA A 74 8.31 7.28 0.35
C ALA A 74 7.38 7.55 -0.86
N ILE A 75 6.67 6.53 -1.34
CA ILE A 75 5.78 6.65 -2.51
C ILE A 75 4.54 7.47 -2.16
N SER A 76 3.96 7.24 -0.97
CA SER A 76 2.80 7.99 -0.52
C SER A 76 3.12 9.48 -0.32
N TYR A 77 4.27 9.78 0.28
CA TYR A 77 4.78 11.15 0.44
C TYR A 77 5.01 11.82 -0.92
N LEU A 78 5.67 11.13 -1.84
CA LEU A 78 5.90 11.62 -3.21
C LEU A 78 4.59 11.95 -3.91
N HIS A 79 3.59 11.08 -3.83
CA HIS A 79 2.32 11.34 -4.48
C HIS A 79 1.56 12.53 -3.88
N LYS A 80 1.59 12.70 -2.55
CA LYS A 80 1.02 13.90 -1.89
C LYS A 80 1.68 15.16 -2.46
N GLN A 81 3.01 15.17 -2.56
CA GLN A 81 3.77 16.30 -3.11
C GLN A 81 3.43 16.57 -4.58
N LEU A 82 3.31 15.53 -5.40
CA LEU A 82 2.95 15.69 -6.82
C LEU A 82 1.51 16.18 -7.00
N LEU A 83 0.56 15.69 -6.20
CA LEU A 83 -0.82 16.18 -6.23
C LEU A 83 -0.90 17.65 -5.84
N GLN A 84 -0.16 18.07 -4.82
CA GLN A 84 -0.08 19.48 -4.42
C GLN A 84 0.54 20.35 -5.53
N LYS A 85 1.54 19.84 -6.26
CA LYS A 85 2.16 20.52 -7.39
C LYS A 85 1.21 20.69 -8.59
N TYR A 86 0.49 19.63 -8.98
CA TYR A 86 -0.32 19.64 -10.21
C TYR A 86 -1.79 20.04 -10.02
N ASP A 87 -2.31 20.00 -8.79
CA ASP A 87 -3.68 20.42 -8.44
C ASP A 87 -3.72 21.07 -7.05
N PRO A 88 -3.12 22.27 -6.90
CA PRO A 88 -3.07 22.99 -5.63
C PRO A 88 -4.48 23.37 -5.14
N THR A 89 -5.40 23.68 -6.05
CA THR A 89 -6.79 24.06 -5.71
C THR A 89 -7.67 22.86 -5.37
N GLY A 90 -7.29 21.64 -5.75
CA GLY A 90 -8.10 20.44 -5.53
C GLY A 90 -9.31 20.31 -6.46
N LYS A 91 -9.49 21.22 -7.43
CA LYS A 91 -10.64 21.22 -8.35
C LYS A 91 -10.65 19.98 -9.24
N ARG A 92 -9.47 19.56 -9.72
CA ARG A 92 -9.35 18.37 -10.57
C ARG A 92 -9.66 17.10 -9.76
N ARG A 93 -9.18 17.01 -8.52
CA ARG A 93 -9.53 15.93 -7.59
C ARG A 93 -11.04 15.87 -7.34
N ALA A 94 -11.68 17.00 -7.04
CA ALA A 94 -13.13 17.07 -6.85
C ALA A 94 -13.91 16.60 -8.08
N LEU A 95 -13.43 16.91 -9.29
CA LEU A 95 -14.07 16.47 -10.54
C LEU A 95 -14.15 14.94 -10.67
N VAL A 96 -13.18 14.21 -10.14
CA VAL A 96 -13.14 12.74 -10.22
C VAL A 96 -13.44 12.07 -8.89
N ASP A 97 -14.03 12.80 -7.95
CA ASP A 97 -14.51 12.23 -6.72
C ASP A 97 -15.47 11.05 -7.00
N GLN A 98 -15.54 10.11 -6.07
CA GLN A 98 -16.31 8.87 -6.26
C GLN A 98 -17.81 9.12 -6.18
N ASP A 99 -18.23 10.02 -5.30
CA ASP A 99 -19.63 10.24 -4.97
C ASP A 99 -20.22 11.39 -5.81
N THR A 100 -19.51 12.52 -5.81
CA THR A 100 -19.96 13.79 -6.42
C THR A 100 -19.41 14.04 -7.82
N GLY A 101 -18.31 13.39 -8.16
CA GLY A 101 -17.57 13.63 -9.39
C GLY A 101 -18.27 13.12 -10.66
N VAL A 102 -17.56 13.28 -11.77
CA VAL A 102 -17.98 12.86 -13.10
C VAL A 102 -18.22 11.35 -13.15
N ARG A 103 -19.35 10.99 -13.76
CA ARG A 103 -19.79 9.61 -13.95
C ARG A 103 -19.73 9.23 -15.41
N SER A 104 -19.68 7.93 -15.66
CA SER A 104 -19.79 7.43 -17.04
C SER A 104 -21.18 7.75 -17.58
N GLY A 105 -21.24 8.26 -18.81
CA GLY A 105 -22.44 8.79 -19.44
C GLY A 105 -22.48 10.32 -19.51
N ASP A 106 -21.71 11.01 -18.66
CA ASP A 106 -21.59 12.47 -18.73
C ASP A 106 -20.84 12.89 -19.99
N ILE A 107 -21.21 14.04 -20.55
CA ILE A 107 -20.46 14.66 -21.65
C ILE A 107 -19.60 15.76 -21.07
N ILE A 108 -18.30 15.67 -21.33
CA ILE A 108 -17.34 16.67 -20.89
C ILE A 108 -16.69 17.37 -22.09
N LYS A 109 -16.27 18.60 -21.85
CA LYS A 109 -15.43 19.39 -22.74
C LYS A 109 -14.10 19.64 -22.05
N VAL A 110 -13.03 19.21 -22.69
CA VAL A 110 -11.66 19.44 -22.26
C VAL A 110 -11.06 20.50 -23.15
N THR A 111 -10.60 21.59 -22.54
CA THR A 111 -9.92 22.68 -23.23
C THR A 111 -8.44 22.62 -22.88
N TYR A 112 -7.59 22.56 -23.89
CA TYR A 112 -6.14 22.61 -23.73
C TYR A 112 -5.63 24.05 -23.75
N LEU A 113 -4.39 24.26 -23.32
CA LEU A 113 -3.71 25.56 -23.37
C LEU A 113 -3.61 26.10 -24.80
N ASP A 114 -3.42 25.20 -25.78
CA ASP A 114 -3.33 25.49 -27.22
C ASP A 114 -4.68 25.89 -27.84
N ARG A 115 -5.73 26.06 -27.02
CA ARG A 115 -7.11 26.38 -27.42
C ARG A 115 -7.81 25.27 -28.22
N THR A 116 -7.16 24.13 -28.41
CA THR A 116 -7.79 22.92 -28.92
C THR A 116 -8.79 22.40 -27.88
N ASN A 117 -9.94 21.95 -28.36
CA ASN A 117 -11.02 21.45 -27.53
C ASN A 117 -11.33 20.02 -27.91
N VAL A 118 -11.60 19.21 -26.91
CA VAL A 118 -12.03 17.82 -27.06
C VAL A 118 -13.34 17.67 -26.32
N THR A 119 -14.38 17.25 -27.04
CA THR A 119 -15.66 16.89 -26.45
C THR A 119 -15.93 15.42 -26.64
N GLY A 120 -16.45 14.77 -25.61
CA GLY A 120 -16.82 13.37 -25.69
C GLY A 120 -17.62 12.92 -24.49
N GLN A 121 -18.31 11.80 -24.66
CA GLN A 121 -18.98 11.14 -23.55
C GLN A 121 -17.95 10.33 -22.76
N VAL A 122 -18.03 10.43 -21.45
CA VAL A 122 -17.19 9.68 -20.52
C VAL A 122 -17.65 8.23 -20.50
N ILE A 123 -16.77 7.32 -20.88
CA ILE A 123 -17.04 5.87 -20.82
C ILE A 123 -16.50 5.27 -19.53
N ALA A 124 -15.34 5.73 -19.09
CA ALA A 124 -14.70 5.23 -17.89
C ALA A 124 -13.82 6.28 -17.24
N VAL A 125 -13.82 6.31 -15.91
CA VAL A 125 -12.85 7.06 -15.12
C VAL A 125 -11.95 6.05 -14.40
N LYS A 126 -10.65 6.06 -14.75
CA LYS A 126 -9.62 5.33 -14.01
C LYS A 126 -9.13 6.22 -12.88
N ARG A 127 -9.67 6.00 -11.68
CA ARG A 127 -9.24 6.66 -10.44
C ARG A 127 -8.02 5.93 -9.90
N SER A 128 -6.90 6.62 -9.75
CA SER A 128 -5.73 6.12 -9.03
C SER A 128 -5.77 6.66 -7.61
N VAL A 129 -5.75 5.76 -6.62
CA VAL A 129 -5.79 6.16 -5.20
C VAL A 129 -4.57 7.03 -4.90
N ASN A 130 -4.82 8.25 -4.45
CA ASN A 130 -3.81 9.23 -4.02
C ASN A 130 -2.64 9.35 -5.02
N SER A 131 -2.92 9.40 -6.33
CA SER A 131 -1.88 9.42 -7.35
C SER A 131 -2.28 10.27 -8.56
N VAL A 132 -1.27 10.81 -9.24
CA VAL A 132 -1.39 11.62 -10.45
C VAL A 132 -1.79 10.77 -11.68
N GLY A 133 -1.82 9.43 -11.54
CA GLY A 133 -2.16 8.49 -12.62
C GLY A 133 -3.65 8.43 -13.00
N THR A 134 -4.47 9.36 -12.52
CA THR A 134 -5.92 9.38 -12.78
C THR A 134 -6.20 9.81 -14.22
N ASN A 135 -7.05 9.06 -14.91
CA ASN A 135 -7.36 9.25 -16.31
C ASN A 135 -8.87 9.15 -16.58
N ILE A 136 -9.36 9.96 -17.53
CA ILE A 136 -10.74 9.89 -18.03
C ILE A 136 -10.69 9.35 -19.47
N LEU A 137 -11.52 8.36 -19.78
CA LEU A 137 -11.68 7.85 -21.14
C LEU A 137 -12.93 8.44 -21.77
N LEU A 138 -12.74 9.17 -22.86
CA LEU A 138 -13.80 9.76 -23.66
C LEU A 138 -14.01 8.97 -24.95
N ARG A 139 -15.24 9.00 -25.44
CA ARG A 139 -15.62 8.54 -26.77
C ARG A 139 -16.46 9.58 -27.50
N ASN A 140 -16.22 9.71 -28.79
CA ASN A 140 -17.00 10.52 -29.74
C ASN A 140 -17.15 9.75 -31.07
N LYS A 141 -18.14 10.09 -31.89
CA LYS A 141 -18.18 9.69 -33.30
C LYS A 141 -18.02 10.91 -34.21
N ILE A 142 -16.87 11.01 -34.87
CA ILE A 142 -16.58 12.07 -35.84
C ILE A 142 -16.72 11.47 -37.23
N ASN A 143 -17.58 12.03 -38.08
CA ASN A 143 -17.80 11.54 -39.45
C ASN A 143 -18.06 10.02 -39.53
N LYS A 144 -18.89 9.49 -38.62
CA LYS A 144 -19.21 8.06 -38.46
C LYS A 144 -18.05 7.17 -37.94
N LEU A 145 -16.86 7.72 -37.72
CA LEU A 145 -15.72 7.03 -37.12
C LEU A 145 -15.76 7.17 -35.59
N GLY A 146 -15.74 6.04 -34.88
CA GLY A 146 -15.67 6.04 -33.41
C GLY A 146 -14.26 6.34 -32.92
N VAL A 147 -14.07 7.49 -32.29
CA VAL A 147 -12.78 7.94 -31.74
C VAL A 147 -12.82 7.89 -30.22
N GLU A 148 -11.77 7.34 -29.61
CA GLU A 148 -11.60 7.29 -28.16
C GLU A 148 -10.33 7.99 -27.74
N MET A 149 -10.42 8.77 -26.67
CA MET A 149 -9.26 9.51 -26.16
C MET A 149 -9.16 9.39 -24.65
N ARG A 150 -7.97 9.03 -24.19
CA ARG A 150 -7.63 8.96 -22.78
C ARG A 150 -6.98 10.26 -22.36
N ILE A 151 -7.61 10.95 -21.42
CA ILE A 151 -7.14 12.24 -20.93
C ILE A 151 -6.55 12.05 -19.53
N PRO A 152 -5.23 12.26 -19.34
CA PRO A 152 -4.62 12.33 -18.02
C PRO A 152 -5.08 13.59 -17.31
N LEU A 153 -5.79 13.41 -16.20
CA LEU A 153 -6.51 14.47 -15.51
C LEU A 153 -5.59 15.60 -15.04
N PHE A 154 -4.39 15.23 -14.57
CA PHE A 154 -3.44 16.16 -13.96
C PHE A 154 -2.40 16.71 -14.95
N ASN A 155 -2.63 16.57 -16.26
CA ASN A 155 -1.75 17.13 -17.27
C ASN A 155 -1.73 18.68 -17.17
N PRO A 156 -0.56 19.34 -17.12
CA PRO A 156 -0.47 20.80 -17.09
C PRO A 156 -1.01 21.46 -18.38
N ASN A 157 -0.99 20.76 -19.52
CA ASN A 157 -1.46 21.31 -20.80
C ASN A 157 -2.99 21.43 -20.87
N ILE A 158 -3.72 20.86 -19.92
CA ILE A 158 -5.17 21.01 -19.83
C ILE A 158 -5.47 22.32 -19.11
N ARG A 159 -6.20 23.22 -19.76
CA ARG A 159 -6.67 24.46 -19.15
C ARG A 159 -7.88 24.22 -18.26
N ASN A 160 -8.94 23.63 -18.83
CA ASN A 160 -10.19 23.42 -18.12
C ASN A 160 -10.86 22.10 -18.53
N ILE A 161 -11.66 21.55 -17.62
CA ILE A 161 -12.54 20.42 -17.88
C ILE A 161 -13.93 20.78 -17.37
N GLU A 162 -14.88 20.87 -18.29
CA GLU A 162 -16.25 21.29 -18.02
C GLU A 162 -17.22 20.13 -18.26
N VAL A 163 -18.18 19.94 -17.36
CA VAL A 163 -19.30 19.04 -17.58
C VAL A 163 -20.36 19.79 -18.36
N VAL A 164 -20.54 19.41 -19.63
CA VAL A 164 -21.45 20.10 -20.55
C VAL A 164 -22.88 19.58 -20.42
N HIS A 165 -23.02 18.26 -20.26
CA HIS A 165 -24.33 17.62 -20.19
C HIS A 165 -24.28 16.39 -19.30
N LYS A 166 -25.32 16.23 -18.47
CA LYS A 166 -25.57 15.03 -17.68
C LYS A 166 -26.79 14.29 -18.24
N PRO A 167 -26.71 12.97 -18.46
CA PRO A 167 -27.83 12.21 -18.99
C PRO A 167 -28.97 12.14 -17.97
N LYS A 168 -30.22 12.18 -18.44
CA LYS A 168 -31.41 12.04 -17.57
C LYS A 168 -31.41 10.71 -16.81
N LYS A 169 -30.99 9.63 -17.47
CA LYS A 169 -30.88 8.30 -16.90
C LYS A 169 -29.51 7.73 -17.22
N TYR A 170 -28.78 7.32 -16.19
CA TYR A 170 -27.49 6.65 -16.35
C TYR A 170 -27.69 5.19 -16.75
N LEU A 171 -26.76 4.68 -17.57
CA LEU A 171 -26.64 3.25 -17.79
C LEU A 171 -26.12 2.57 -16.51
N PRO A 172 -26.49 1.30 -16.27
CA PRO A 172 -26.30 0.66 -14.96
C PRO A 172 -24.83 0.43 -14.57
N ARG A 173 -23.92 0.33 -15.53
CA ARG A 173 -22.51 -0.01 -15.26
C ARG A 173 -21.67 1.25 -15.06
N ARG A 174 -20.78 1.20 -14.07
CA ARG A 174 -19.78 2.25 -13.78
C ARG A 174 -18.78 2.49 -14.91
N LYS A 175 -18.50 1.50 -15.75
CA LYS A 175 -17.67 1.65 -16.96
C LYS A 175 -18.47 1.13 -18.16
N GLN A 176 -18.68 1.99 -19.14
CA GLN A 176 -19.60 1.77 -20.26
C GLN A 176 -18.89 1.23 -21.50
N PHE A 177 -17.89 0.35 -21.34
CA PHE A 177 -17.09 -0.16 -22.45
C PHE A 177 -17.90 -0.92 -23.52
N TYR A 178 -19.05 -1.47 -23.11
CA TYR A 178 -19.94 -2.27 -23.95
C TYR A 178 -20.82 -1.42 -24.87
N ILE A 179 -20.86 -0.09 -24.74
CA ILE A 179 -21.71 0.73 -25.60
C ILE A 179 -21.17 0.83 -27.03
N ARG A 180 -19.88 0.56 -27.23
CA ARG A 180 -19.20 0.66 -28.52
C ARG A 180 -19.89 -0.17 -29.59
N ASN A 181 -20.22 0.45 -30.72
CA ASN A 181 -20.85 -0.17 -31.88
C ASN A 181 -22.19 -0.87 -31.57
N THR A 182 -22.85 -0.52 -30.46
CA THR A 182 -24.20 -1.00 -30.13
C THR A 182 -25.25 0.08 -30.36
N LYS A 183 -26.53 -0.26 -30.15
CA LYS A 183 -27.62 0.73 -30.14
C LYS A 183 -27.40 1.87 -29.12
N TYR A 184 -26.65 1.60 -28.05
CA TYR A 184 -26.34 2.57 -27.00
C TYR A 184 -25.06 3.36 -27.27
N ASP A 185 -24.44 3.17 -28.44
CA ASP A 185 -23.20 3.85 -28.76
C ASP A 185 -23.40 5.36 -28.85
N VAL A 186 -22.32 6.07 -28.63
CA VAL A 186 -22.29 7.52 -28.72
C VAL A 186 -22.55 7.93 -30.16
N GLY A 187 -23.33 8.98 -30.35
CA GLY A 187 -23.46 9.65 -31.64
C GLY A 187 -22.35 10.68 -31.85
N ASP A 188 -22.59 11.60 -32.77
CA ASP A 188 -21.80 12.82 -32.90
C ASP A 188 -22.09 13.74 -31.71
N VAL A 189 -21.17 13.74 -30.74
CA VAL A 189 -21.30 14.46 -29.47
C VAL A 189 -21.17 15.97 -29.69
N GLU A 190 -20.35 16.41 -30.65
CA GLU A 190 -20.16 17.83 -30.96
C GLU A 190 -21.44 18.45 -31.50
N ASN A 191 -22.08 17.78 -32.45
CA ASN A 191 -23.36 18.22 -32.99
C ASN A 191 -24.47 18.19 -31.93
N PHE A 192 -24.45 17.20 -31.03
CA PHE A 192 -25.38 17.14 -29.90
C PHE A 192 -25.23 18.37 -28.98
N VAL A 193 -24.01 18.67 -28.53
CA VAL A 193 -23.73 19.83 -27.66
C VAL A 193 -24.13 21.14 -28.33
N ARG A 194 -23.85 21.28 -29.63
CA ARG A 194 -24.26 22.47 -30.39
C ARG A 194 -25.79 22.65 -30.45
N LYS A 195 -26.55 21.56 -30.51
CA LYS A 195 -28.01 21.61 -30.48
C LYS A 195 -28.53 21.99 -29.09
N GLU A 196 -27.97 21.40 -28.05
CA GLU A 196 -28.37 21.70 -26.66
C GLU A 196 -28.09 23.17 -26.30
N THR A 197 -26.90 23.69 -26.63
CA THR A 197 -26.56 25.10 -26.41
C THR A 197 -27.47 26.07 -27.13
N LYS A 198 -27.94 25.74 -28.34
CA LYS A 198 -28.91 26.56 -29.08
C LYS A 198 -30.31 26.56 -28.45
N LYS A 199 -30.74 25.50 -27.78
CA LYS A 199 -32.06 25.42 -27.14
C LYS A 199 -32.17 26.30 -25.90
N HIS A 200 -31.04 26.55 -25.23
CA HIS A 200 -30.98 27.33 -24.00
C HIS A 200 -30.75 28.83 -24.23
N LYS A 201 -30.59 29.24 -25.49
CA LYS A 201 -30.36 30.63 -25.89
C LYS A 201 -31.64 31.20 -26.48
#